data_AF-A0A2N0QNL6-F1
#
_entry.id   AF-A0A2N0QNL6-F1
#
_cell.length_a   1.000
_cell.length_b   1.000
_cell.length_c   1.000
_cell.angle_alpha   90.00
_cell.angle_beta   90.00
_cell.angle_gamma   90.00
#
_symmetry.space_group_name_H-M   'P 1'
#
loop_
_entity.id
_entity.type
_entity.pdbx_description
1 polymer ?
#
loop_
_entity_poly.entity_id
_entity_poly.type
_entity_poly.pdbx_seq_one_letter_code
_entity_poly.pdbx_strand_id
1 'polypeptide(L)'
;DPEDFLRDFQRYVVASRINVAPGAGQVARRAETLGLLISCLEGPAKQWYETRIKGKNWRCSNISDNLGVATLTAVRTLAAGNGGVQIGGLNTAGEFQGKAAAEIGRIGAGIATGADIIPNGTWDEDWSIVGGEPTNNTQVPPNTARGFPAVTIAPNITL
;
A
#
# COMPACT_ATOMS: atom_id res chain seq x y z
N ASP A 1 16.67 -20.01 5.97
CA ASP A 1 15.28 -19.76 6.38
C ASP A 1 14.90 -18.34 5.97
N PRO A 2 13.68 -18.07 5.45
CA PRO A 2 13.30 -16.72 5.02
C PRO A 2 13.30 -15.68 6.14
N GLU A 3 12.96 -16.05 7.38
CA GLU A 3 12.91 -15.10 8.50
C GLU A 3 14.32 -14.69 8.94
N ASP A 4 15.25 -15.66 8.98
CA ASP A 4 16.67 -15.35 9.22
C ASP A 4 17.25 -14.43 8.15
N PHE A 5 16.95 -14.68 6.87
CA PHE A 5 17.36 -13.80 5.78
C PHE A 5 16.82 -12.38 5.96
N LEU A 6 15.52 -12.24 6.25
CA LEU A 6 14.90 -10.93 6.47
C LEU A 6 15.55 -10.20 7.64
N ARG A 7 15.81 -10.89 8.76
CA ARG A 7 16.47 -10.31 9.94
C ARG A 7 17.88 -9.81 9.60
N ASP A 8 18.66 -10.59 8.87
CA ASP A 8 20.03 -10.22 8.52
C ASP A 8 20.08 -9.12 7.46
N PHE A 9 19.16 -9.13 6.50
CA PHE A 9 18.98 -8.05 5.54
C PHE A 9 18.63 -6.73 6.23
N GLN A 10 17.67 -6.76 7.17
CA GLN A 10 17.29 -5.59 7.97
C GLN A 10 18.50 -5.01 8.73
N ARG A 11 19.31 -5.88 9.36
CA ARG A 11 20.55 -5.47 10.05
C ARG A 11 21.53 -4.82 9.09
N TYR A 12 21.71 -5.38 7.89
CA TYR A 12 22.62 -4.83 6.88
C TYR A 12 22.19 -3.42 6.42
N VAL A 13 20.91 -3.21 6.13
CA VAL A 13 20.38 -1.90 5.70
C VAL A 13 20.56 -0.85 6.80
N VAL A 14 20.28 -1.21 8.05
CA VAL A 14 20.50 -0.33 9.22
C VAL A 14 21.98 0.00 9.38
N ALA A 15 22.88 -1.00 9.29
CA ALA A 15 24.32 -0.79 9.37
C ALA A 15 24.86 0.08 8.22
N SER A 16 24.25 -0.03 7.03
CA SER A 16 24.55 0.77 5.84
C SER A 16 24.00 2.20 5.92
N ARG A 17 23.33 2.56 7.03
CA ARG A 17 22.72 3.88 7.27
C ARG A 17 21.70 4.30 6.22
N ILE A 18 21.08 3.34 5.54
CA ILE A 18 19.97 3.63 4.62
C ILE A 18 18.73 3.88 5.48
N ASN A 19 18.38 5.16 5.63
CA ASN A 19 17.23 5.56 6.44
C ASN A 19 15.91 5.35 5.68
N VAL A 20 15.26 4.21 5.95
CA VAL A 20 13.94 3.85 5.40
C VAL A 20 12.76 4.34 6.26
N ALA A 21 13.02 5.08 7.33
CA ALA A 21 11.97 5.57 8.22
C ALA A 21 11.00 6.54 7.52
N PRO A 22 9.73 6.60 7.97
CA PRO A 22 8.76 7.58 7.48
C PRO A 22 9.29 9.02 7.52
N GLY A 23 9.12 9.78 6.43
CA GLY A 23 9.43 11.21 6.35
C GLY A 23 10.84 11.60 5.89
N ALA A 24 11.77 10.65 5.74
CA ALA A 24 13.17 10.95 5.43
C ALA A 24 13.51 10.78 3.93
N GLY A 25 13.02 11.64 3.02
CA GLY A 25 13.35 11.53 1.58
C GLY A 25 13.04 10.14 1.01
N GLN A 26 11.91 9.58 1.46
CA GLN A 26 11.61 8.17 1.59
C GLN A 26 11.64 7.37 0.27
N VAL A 27 11.26 8.00 -0.85
CA VAL A 27 11.09 7.30 -2.14
C VAL A 27 12.43 6.77 -2.67
N ALA A 28 13.46 7.61 -2.72
CA ALA A 28 14.78 7.22 -3.22
C ALA A 28 15.43 6.13 -2.35
N ARG A 29 15.28 6.22 -1.02
CA ARG A 29 15.87 5.26 -0.08
C ARG A 29 15.13 3.92 -0.04
N ARG A 30 13.79 3.94 -0.19
CA ARG A 30 13.01 2.71 -0.39
C ARG A 30 13.36 2.03 -1.71
N ALA A 31 13.57 2.79 -2.78
CA ALA A 31 14.04 2.25 -4.06
C ALA A 31 15.44 1.61 -3.92
N GLU A 32 16.35 2.24 -3.18
CA GLU A 32 17.68 1.70 -2.89
C GLU A 32 17.60 0.38 -2.08
N THR A 33 16.84 0.35 -0.98
CA THR A 33 16.63 -0.88 -0.20
C THR A 33 15.98 -1.98 -1.01
N LEU A 34 14.98 -1.66 -1.84
CA LEU A 34 14.33 -2.62 -2.72
C LEU A 34 15.31 -3.16 -3.78
N GLY A 35 16.14 -2.29 -4.36
CA GLY A 35 17.19 -2.69 -5.31
C GLY A 35 18.19 -3.66 -4.70
N LEU A 36 18.62 -3.41 -3.46
CA LEU A 36 19.47 -4.32 -2.70
C LEU A 36 18.79 -5.66 -2.44
N LEU A 37 17.55 -5.67 -1.97
CA LEU A 37 16.78 -6.90 -1.75
C LEU A 37 16.70 -7.74 -3.02
N ILE A 38 16.38 -7.11 -4.15
CA ILE A 38 16.27 -7.78 -5.45
C ILE A 38 17.61 -8.34 -5.91
N SER A 39 18.72 -7.66 -5.61
CA SER A 39 20.07 -8.14 -5.93
C SER A 39 20.42 -9.44 -5.20
N CYS A 40 19.83 -9.67 -4.02
CA CYS A 40 19.99 -10.90 -3.25
C CYS A 40 19.07 -12.04 -3.71
N LEU A 41 18.08 -11.77 -4.57
CA LEU A 41 17.18 -12.81 -5.07
C LEU A 41 17.86 -13.63 -6.16
N GLU A 42 17.86 -14.94 -6.00
CA GLU A 42 18.41 -15.89 -6.97
C GLU A 42 17.42 -17.02 -7.28
N GLY A 43 17.65 -17.70 -8.41
CA GLY A 43 16.92 -18.90 -8.80
C GLY A 43 15.39 -18.75 -8.75
N PRO A 44 14.66 -19.68 -8.11
CA PRO A 44 13.19 -19.63 -8.04
C PRO A 44 12.61 -18.38 -7.37
N ALA A 45 13.29 -17.80 -6.37
CA ALA A 45 12.81 -16.61 -5.67
C ALA A 45 12.83 -15.38 -6.58
N LYS A 46 13.90 -15.23 -7.36
CA LYS A 46 14.01 -14.17 -8.38
C LYS A 46 12.93 -14.32 -9.45
N GLN A 47 12.74 -15.54 -9.96
CA GLN A 47 11.72 -15.82 -10.98
C GLN A 47 10.31 -15.50 -10.46
N TRP A 48 10.02 -15.85 -9.21
CA TRP A 48 8.75 -15.51 -8.58
C TRP A 48 8.54 -14.00 -8.50
N TYR A 49 9.54 -13.24 -8.02
CA TYR A 49 9.47 -11.78 -7.96
C TYR A 49 9.21 -11.15 -9.33
N GLU A 50 9.99 -11.54 -10.34
CA GLU A 50 9.87 -11.00 -11.70
C GLU A 50 8.52 -11.30 -12.34
N THR A 51 7.93 -12.46 -12.04
CA THR A 51 6.66 -12.90 -12.63
C THR A 51 5.45 -12.33 -11.88
N ARG A 52 5.52 -12.28 -10.55
CA ARG A 52 4.36 -12.04 -9.68
C ARG A 52 4.30 -10.63 -9.10
N ILE A 53 5.42 -9.94 -8.97
CA ILE A 53 5.51 -8.67 -8.23
C ILE A 53 6.02 -7.52 -9.12
N LYS A 54 7.11 -7.74 -9.86
CA LYS A 54 7.77 -6.69 -10.64
C LYS A 54 6.82 -6.08 -11.66
N GLY A 55 6.69 -4.75 -11.62
CA GLY A 55 5.87 -3.98 -12.57
C GLY A 55 4.36 -4.20 -12.44
N LYS A 56 3.89 -4.81 -11.34
CA LYS A 56 2.46 -5.00 -11.08
C LYS A 56 1.87 -3.80 -10.32
N ASN A 57 0.60 -3.51 -10.62
CA ASN A 57 -0.22 -2.68 -9.75
C ASN A 57 -0.79 -3.54 -8.61
N TRP A 58 -1.45 -2.91 -7.65
CA TRP A 58 -2.04 -3.60 -6.50
C TRP A 58 -3.56 -3.38 -6.45
N ARG A 59 -4.33 -4.46 -6.58
CA ARG A 59 -5.77 -4.45 -6.38
C ARG A 59 -6.09 -4.49 -4.89
N CYS A 60 -6.92 -3.58 -4.42
CA CYS A 60 -7.43 -3.48 -3.06
C CYS A 60 -8.92 -3.83 -3.08
N SER A 61 -9.26 -5.06 -2.73
CA SER A 61 -10.63 -5.60 -2.81
C SER A 61 -11.57 -5.09 -1.72
N ASN A 62 -11.05 -4.51 -0.64
CA ASN A 62 -11.83 -3.97 0.47
C ASN A 62 -11.99 -2.43 0.40
N ILE A 63 -11.58 -1.81 -0.71
CA ILE A 63 -11.72 -0.38 -0.98
C ILE A 63 -12.42 -0.24 -2.34
N SER A 64 -13.51 0.52 -2.40
CA SER A 64 -14.21 0.84 -3.63
C SER A 64 -13.86 2.24 -4.16
N ASP A 65 -14.04 2.40 -5.47
CA ASP A 65 -13.52 3.55 -6.20
C ASP A 65 -14.42 4.79 -6.09
N ASN A 66 -13.90 5.80 -5.39
CA ASN A 66 -14.31 7.19 -5.49
C ASN A 66 -13.09 8.14 -5.38
N LEU A 67 -11.89 7.59 -5.60
CA LEU A 67 -10.63 8.30 -5.40
C LEU A 67 -10.19 8.88 -6.73
N GLY A 68 -10.32 10.19 -6.90
CA GLY A 68 -9.88 10.90 -8.10
C GLY A 68 -8.41 10.65 -8.51
N VAL A 69 -7.57 10.05 -7.66
CA VAL A 69 -6.32 9.35 -8.04
C VAL A 69 -6.04 8.22 -7.03
N ALA A 70 -5.95 6.98 -7.48
CA ALA A 70 -5.62 5.83 -6.62
C ALA A 70 -4.09 5.66 -6.42
N THR A 71 -3.44 6.58 -5.72
CA THR A 71 -2.04 6.39 -5.25
C THR A 71 -2.00 5.91 -3.79
N LEU A 72 -0.92 5.24 -3.40
CA LEU A 72 -0.70 4.84 -2.00
C LEU A 72 -0.79 6.04 -1.04
N THR A 73 -0.21 7.18 -1.43
CA THR A 73 -0.28 8.42 -0.65
C THR A 73 -1.72 8.89 -0.52
N ALA A 74 -2.47 8.94 -1.63
CA ALA A 74 -3.86 9.37 -1.61
C ALA A 74 -4.70 8.48 -0.67
N VAL A 75 -4.53 7.16 -0.73
CA VAL A 75 -5.26 6.23 0.15
C VAL A 75 -4.91 6.46 1.62
N ARG A 76 -3.64 6.65 1.97
CA ARG A 76 -3.22 6.90 3.36
C ARG A 76 -3.71 8.24 3.92
N THR A 77 -3.88 9.25 3.07
CA THR A 77 -4.38 10.57 3.48
C THR A 77 -5.90 10.60 3.70
N LEU A 78 -6.60 9.52 3.42
CA LEU A 78 -8.05 9.44 3.65
C LEU A 78 -8.37 9.44 5.14
N ALA A 79 -9.43 10.14 5.52
CA ALA A 79 -10.04 10.03 6.84
C ALA A 79 -11.45 9.44 6.68
N ALA A 80 -11.78 8.41 7.46
CA ALA A 80 -13.11 7.82 7.44
C ALA A 80 -14.11 8.75 8.11
N GLY A 81 -15.15 9.18 7.39
CA GLY A 81 -16.33 9.83 7.98
C GLY A 81 -16.22 11.32 8.34
N ASN A 82 -15.20 12.05 7.87
CA ASN A 82 -15.16 13.51 8.08
C ASN A 82 -15.87 14.28 6.96
N GLY A 83 -17.12 14.65 7.23
CA GLY A 83 -17.83 15.65 6.44
C GLY A 83 -17.18 17.02 6.59
N GLY A 84 -16.38 17.45 5.61
CA GLY A 84 -16.30 18.89 5.33
C GLY A 84 -15.03 19.48 4.74
N VAL A 85 -13.79 19.06 5.06
CA VAL A 85 -12.63 19.97 4.77
C VAL A 85 -11.33 19.32 4.25
N GLN A 86 -11.22 18.01 4.06
CA GLN A 86 -10.01 17.45 3.42
C GLN A 86 -10.39 16.51 2.27
N ILE A 87 -10.16 17.01 1.05
CA ILE A 87 -10.30 16.34 -0.25
C ILE A 87 -11.59 15.49 -0.33
N GLY A 88 -12.67 16.10 -0.80
CA GLY A 88 -14.01 15.50 -0.83
C GLY A 88 -14.10 14.15 -1.55
N GLY A 89 -13.90 13.04 -0.84
CA GLY A 89 -13.88 11.71 -1.44
C GLY A 89 -14.37 10.55 -0.58
N LEU A 90 -14.86 10.78 0.64
CA LEU A 90 -15.46 9.70 1.43
C LEU A 90 -16.74 10.15 2.16
N ASN A 91 -17.82 10.36 1.42
CA ASN A 91 -19.12 10.67 1.99
C ASN A 91 -19.99 9.39 2.04
N THR A 92 -19.81 8.64 3.12
CA THR A 92 -20.88 8.03 3.94
C THR A 92 -21.61 6.77 3.44
N ALA A 93 -21.27 6.12 2.32
CA ALA A 93 -21.81 4.76 2.07
C ALA A 93 -20.98 3.87 1.11
N GLY A 94 -20.35 2.82 1.64
CA GLY A 94 -19.89 1.66 0.86
C GLY A 94 -18.48 1.72 0.25
N GLU A 95 -17.69 2.74 0.60
CA GLU A 95 -16.31 2.93 0.11
C GLU A 95 -15.31 1.95 0.74
N PHE A 96 -15.43 1.70 2.03
CA PHE A 96 -14.73 0.59 2.67
C PHE A 96 -15.66 -0.61 2.79
N GLN A 97 -15.13 -1.78 2.48
CA GLN A 97 -15.87 -3.03 2.47
C GLN A 97 -15.09 -4.12 3.22
N GLY A 98 -15.78 -5.22 3.54
CA GLY A 98 -15.14 -6.40 4.14
C GLY A 98 -14.30 -6.06 5.38
N LYS A 99 -13.02 -6.45 5.35
CA LYS A 99 -12.11 -6.26 6.49
C LYS A 99 -11.82 -4.78 6.79
N ALA A 100 -11.74 -3.93 5.78
CA ALA A 100 -11.51 -2.50 5.97
C ALA A 100 -12.68 -1.83 6.71
N ALA A 101 -13.92 -2.20 6.37
CA ALA A 101 -15.11 -1.72 7.08
C ALA A 101 -15.15 -2.20 8.54
N ALA A 102 -14.76 -3.46 8.79
CA ALA A 102 -14.69 -4.01 10.13
C ALA A 102 -13.64 -3.29 11.00
N GLU A 103 -12.47 -3.00 10.44
CA GLU A 103 -11.40 -2.30 11.14
C GLU A 103 -11.76 -0.85 11.46
N ILE A 104 -12.42 -0.15 10.54
CA ILE A 104 -12.98 1.18 10.80
C ILE A 104 -14.03 1.12 11.91
N GLY A 105 -14.89 0.10 11.92
CA GLY A 105 -15.87 -0.11 12.99
C GLY A 105 -15.21 -0.33 14.36
N ARG A 106 -14.05 -0.99 14.38
CA ARG A 106 -13.26 -1.24 15.61
C ARG A 106 -12.60 0.03 16.14
N ILE A 107 -12.07 0.88 15.25
CA ILE A 107 -11.36 2.13 15.62
C ILE A 107 -12.34 3.25 15.94
N GLY A 108 -13.41 3.37 15.15
CA GLY A 108 -14.41 4.43 15.22
C GLY A 108 -14.41 5.31 13.97
N ALA A 109 -15.60 5.50 13.38
CA ALA A 109 -15.80 6.47 12.28
C ALA A 109 -15.51 7.90 12.77
N GLY A 110 -14.85 8.71 11.93
CA GLY A 110 -14.36 10.05 12.27
C GLY A 110 -12.96 10.08 12.90
N ILE A 111 -12.46 8.93 13.36
CA ILE A 111 -11.11 8.76 13.95
C ILE A 111 -10.21 7.98 13.00
N ALA A 112 -10.72 6.90 12.40
CA ALA A 112 -9.92 6.05 11.52
C ALA A 112 -9.43 6.81 10.27
N THR A 113 -8.18 6.56 9.90
CA THR A 113 -7.49 7.11 8.74
C THR A 113 -7.05 5.99 7.80
N GLY A 114 -6.68 6.34 6.57
CA GLY A 114 -6.14 5.40 5.61
C GLY A 114 -4.83 4.74 6.08
N ALA A 115 -4.09 5.38 6.98
CA ALA A 115 -2.91 4.80 7.61
C ALA A 115 -3.25 3.64 8.56
N ASP A 116 -4.48 3.55 9.06
CA ASP A 116 -4.94 2.43 9.89
C ASP A 116 -5.29 1.19 9.05
N ILE A 117 -5.55 1.39 7.76
CA ILE A 117 -5.95 0.33 6.82
C ILE A 117 -4.77 -0.11 5.93
N ILE A 118 -3.92 0.84 5.51
CA ILE A 118 -2.62 0.57 4.89
C ILE A 118 -1.54 1.28 5.73
N PRO A 119 -0.89 0.57 6.67
CA PRO A 119 0.10 1.16 7.53
C PRO A 119 1.28 1.72 6.73
N ASN A 120 1.92 2.77 7.24
CA ASN A 120 3.19 3.24 6.73
C ASN A 120 4.34 2.53 7.46
N GLY A 121 4.41 1.22 7.30
CA GLY A 121 5.45 0.38 7.90
C GLY A 121 6.84 0.65 7.33
N THR A 122 7.87 0.60 8.18
CA THR A 122 9.27 0.70 7.74
C THR A 122 9.73 -0.59 7.04
N TRP A 123 9.34 -1.74 7.59
CA TRP A 123 9.75 -3.07 7.14
C TRP A 123 8.56 -3.94 6.73
N ASP A 124 7.51 -3.93 7.56
CA ASP A 124 6.34 -4.77 7.37
C ASP A 124 5.13 -3.89 7.07
N GLU A 125 4.78 -3.81 5.79
CA GLU A 125 3.57 -3.14 5.34
C GLU A 125 2.48 -4.19 5.11
N ASP A 126 1.52 -4.29 6.04
CA ASP A 126 0.42 -5.26 5.91
C ASP A 126 -0.73 -4.68 5.09
N TRP A 127 -0.94 -5.24 3.91
CA TRP A 127 -2.04 -4.87 3.00
C TRP A 127 -3.24 -5.83 3.12
N SER A 128 -3.24 -6.75 4.09
CA SER A 128 -4.29 -7.74 4.27
C SER A 128 -5.65 -7.10 4.56
N ILE A 129 -5.67 -5.97 5.25
CA ILE A 129 -6.90 -5.22 5.60
C ILE A 129 -7.55 -4.70 4.32
N VAL A 130 -6.76 -4.22 3.35
CA VAL A 130 -7.27 -3.77 2.04
C VAL A 130 -7.50 -4.91 1.05
N GLY A 131 -7.15 -6.14 1.42
CA GLY A 131 -7.18 -7.28 0.50
C GLY A 131 -6.25 -7.06 -0.69
N GLY A 132 -5.06 -6.53 -0.41
CA GLY A 132 -4.06 -6.13 -1.40
C GLY A 132 -3.47 -7.34 -2.14
N GLU A 133 -3.53 -7.32 -3.45
CA GLU A 133 -2.91 -8.35 -4.29
C GLU A 133 -2.33 -7.77 -5.60
N PRO A 134 -1.23 -8.34 -6.12
CA PRO A 134 -0.66 -7.91 -7.39
C PRO A 134 -1.63 -8.14 -8.56
N THR A 135 -1.75 -7.17 -9.46
CA THR A 135 -2.60 -7.22 -10.64
C THR A 135 -1.93 -6.61 -11.87
N ASN A 136 -2.30 -7.11 -13.05
CA ASN A 136 -1.94 -6.52 -14.35
C ASN A 136 -2.93 -5.45 -14.80
N ASN A 137 -4.04 -5.28 -14.08
CA ASN A 137 -5.06 -4.32 -14.45
C ASN A 137 -4.47 -2.90 -14.42
N THR A 138 -4.89 -2.07 -15.36
CA THR A 138 -4.54 -0.66 -15.38
C THR A 138 -5.10 0.04 -14.14
N GLN A 139 -4.45 1.12 -13.72
CA GLN A 139 -4.98 1.99 -12.69
C GLN A 139 -6.40 2.42 -13.06
N VAL A 140 -7.32 2.40 -12.09
CA VAL A 140 -8.70 2.85 -12.34
C VAL A 140 -8.65 4.36 -12.57
N PRO A 141 -9.23 4.88 -13.67
CA PRO A 141 -9.28 6.31 -13.92
C PRO A 141 -10.05 7.06 -12.81
N PRO A 142 -9.74 8.34 -12.58
CA PRO A 142 -10.51 9.20 -11.68
C PRO A 142 -12.00 9.14 -12.01
N ASN A 143 -12.86 8.86 -11.02
CA ASN A 143 -14.31 9.07 -11.10
C ASN A 143 -15.06 8.24 -12.16
N THR A 144 -14.56 7.06 -12.55
CA THR A 144 -15.32 6.14 -13.42
C THR A 144 -16.41 5.40 -12.64
N ALA A 145 -17.49 6.14 -12.34
CA ALA A 145 -18.78 5.64 -11.85
C ALA A 145 -18.78 4.82 -10.55
N ARG A 146 -19.73 5.15 -9.66
CA ARG A 146 -20.05 4.34 -8.46
C ARG A 146 -20.25 2.89 -8.88
N GLY A 147 -19.40 1.98 -8.40
CA GLY A 147 -19.64 0.54 -8.60
C GLY A 147 -18.43 -0.36 -8.83
N PHE A 148 -17.19 0.15 -8.93
CA PHE A 148 -16.04 -0.76 -8.95
C PHE A 148 -15.79 -1.33 -7.55
N PRO A 149 -15.83 -2.67 -7.37
CA PRO A 149 -15.68 -3.29 -6.05
C PRO A 149 -14.23 -3.25 -5.53
N ALA A 150 -13.25 -2.89 -6.36
CA ALA A 150 -11.84 -2.89 -5.98
C ALA A 150 -11.07 -1.73 -6.61
N VAL A 151 -10.28 -1.02 -5.80
CA VAL A 151 -9.36 0.04 -6.23
C VAL A 151 -8.04 -0.58 -6.71
N THR A 152 -7.47 -0.08 -7.81
CA THR A 152 -6.13 -0.48 -8.27
C THR A 152 -5.13 0.64 -7.99
N ILE A 153 -4.19 0.39 -7.07
CA ILE A 153 -3.14 1.31 -6.64
C ILE A 153 -1.86 1.04 -7.43
N ALA A 154 -1.30 2.09 -8.03
CA ALA A 154 0.07 2.05 -8.52
C ALA A 154 1.02 2.31 -7.32
N PRO A 155 1.88 1.35 -6.94
CA PRO A 155 2.89 1.61 -5.91
C PRO A 155 3.89 2.61 -6.51
N ASN A 156 4.06 3.76 -5.87
CA ASN A 156 5.00 4.82 -6.31
C ASN A 156 6.49 4.41 -6.18
N ILE A 157 6.79 3.12 -6.07
CA ILE A 157 8.16 2.59 -5.96
C ILE A 157 8.60 2.17 -7.36
N THR A 158 9.09 3.15 -8.12
CA THR A 158 9.86 2.89 -9.34
C THR A 158 11.33 2.69 -8.94
N LEU A 159 11.93 1.57 -9.40
CA LEU A 159 13.38 1.36 -9.39
C LEU A 159 14.03 2.20 -10.49
#